data_AF-A0A942C476-F1
#
_entry.id   AF-A0A942C476-F1
#
_cell.length_a   1.000
_cell.length_b   1.000
_cell.length_c   1.000
_cell.angle_alpha   90.00
_cell.angle_beta   90.00
_cell.angle_gamma   90.00
#
_symmetry.space_group_name_H-M   'P 1'
#
loop_
_entity.id
_entity.type
_entity.pdbx_description
1 polymer ?
#
loop_
_entity_poly.entity_id
_entity_poly.type
_entity_poly.pdbx_seq_one_letter_code
_entity_poly.pdbx_strand_id
1 'polypeptide(L)'
;MSDNHILHLLDERPLSSLTATELGQITAHNANCDTCSSAYEAAQIAFALLQERSAVSVEPSPFFQTRVMAAIREKNQEKEADGILKFWQAAKALLTSMAAVVVLLTTLTIYTANTSSTEVSESSLSFNSDPAEAVIYGRANFDEVEITNSDALSDIYGIDLEDSDGK
;
A
#
# COMPACT_ATOMS: atom_id res chain seq x y z
N MET A 1 -22.46 11.65 -41.45
CA MET A 1 -22.25 11.97 -40.02
C MET A 1 -23.56 11.75 -39.28
N SER A 2 -24.00 10.50 -39.11
CA SER A 2 -25.35 10.20 -38.64
C SER A 2 -25.43 8.90 -37.84
N ASP A 3 -24.39 8.60 -37.06
CA ASP A 3 -24.34 7.39 -36.22
C ASP A 3 -24.49 7.70 -34.73
N ASN A 4 -25.01 8.89 -34.38
CA ASN A 4 -25.48 9.19 -33.03
C ASN A 4 -27.00 9.05 -33.02
N HIS A 5 -27.47 7.81 -33.10
CA HIS A 5 -28.88 7.49 -32.90
C HIS A 5 -29.31 7.96 -31.51
N ILE A 6 -30.56 8.39 -31.40
CA ILE A 6 -31.23 8.75 -30.15
C ILE A 6 -31.03 7.70 -29.05
N LEU A 7 -30.88 6.44 -29.46
CA LEU A 7 -30.58 5.30 -28.61
C LEU A 7 -29.33 5.53 -27.76
N HIS A 8 -28.24 6.02 -28.36
CA HIS A 8 -27.00 6.30 -27.63
C HIS A 8 -27.20 7.39 -26.58
N LEU A 9 -28.00 8.42 -26.93
CA LEU A 9 -28.36 9.49 -26.00
C LEU A 9 -29.22 9.00 -24.84
N LEU A 10 -30.14 8.06 -25.09
CA LEU A 10 -31.02 7.47 -24.07
C LEU A 10 -30.30 6.45 -23.19
N ASP A 11 -29.26 5.78 -23.71
CA ASP A 11 -28.46 4.82 -22.95
C ASP A 11 -27.46 5.53 -22.01
N GLU A 12 -26.88 6.65 -22.45
CA GLU A 12 -25.90 7.39 -21.64
C GLU A 12 -26.53 8.31 -20.59
N ARG A 13 -27.76 8.81 -20.85
CA ARG A 13 -28.39 9.83 -20.00
C ARG A 13 -29.85 9.49 -19.69
N PRO A 14 -30.27 9.57 -18.41
CA PRO A 14 -31.66 9.37 -18.06
C PRO A 14 -32.53 10.51 -18.61
N LEU A 15 -33.78 10.20 -18.96
CA LEU A 15 -34.76 11.16 -19.51
C LEU A 15 -34.95 12.40 -18.63
N SER A 16 -34.81 12.26 -17.31
CA SER A 16 -34.92 13.36 -16.34
C SER A 16 -33.80 14.40 -16.43
N SER A 17 -32.70 14.09 -17.14
CA SER A 17 -31.54 14.99 -17.30
C SER A 17 -31.54 15.78 -18.62
N LEU A 18 -32.53 15.55 -19.49
CA LEU A 18 -32.63 16.20 -20.79
C LEU A 18 -33.24 17.60 -20.67
N THR A 19 -32.67 18.54 -21.40
CA THR A 19 -33.20 19.90 -21.52
C THR A 19 -34.42 19.94 -22.45
N ALA A 20 -35.27 20.96 -22.30
CA ALA A 20 -36.46 21.14 -23.15
C ALA A 20 -36.12 21.24 -24.65
N THR A 21 -34.95 21.80 -24.98
CA THR A 21 -34.44 21.87 -26.35
C THR A 21 -34.06 20.50 -26.92
N GLU A 22 -33.44 19.64 -26.12
CA GLU A 22 -33.08 18.27 -26.53
C GLU A 22 -34.35 17.42 -26.74
N LEU A 23 -35.35 17.54 -25.86
CA LEU A 23 -36.64 16.88 -26.03
C LEU A 23 -37.36 17.32 -27.32
N GLY A 24 -37.27 18.61 -27.68
CA GLY A 24 -37.79 19.12 -28.95
C GLY A 24 -37.08 18.51 -30.16
N GLN A 25 -35.75 18.36 -30.12
CA GLN A 25 -34.99 17.69 -31.17
C GLN A 25 -35.34 16.20 -31.28
N ILE A 26 -35.54 15.55 -30.14
CA ILE A 26 -35.89 14.13 -30.07
C ILE A 26 -37.26 13.86 -30.69
N THR A 27 -38.25 14.66 -30.31
CA THR A 27 -39.62 14.55 -30.86
C THR A 27 -39.67 14.87 -32.35
N ALA A 28 -38.92 15.87 -32.82
CA ALA A 28 -38.81 16.17 -34.24
C ALA A 28 -38.15 15.03 -35.04
N HIS A 29 -37.15 14.34 -34.47
CA HIS A 29 -36.50 13.19 -35.09
C HIS A 29 -37.40 11.95 -35.11
N ASN A 30 -38.13 11.69 -34.02
CA ASN A 30 -39.06 10.56 -33.91
C ASN A 30 -40.19 10.61 -34.93
N ALA A 31 -40.60 11.81 -35.38
CA ALA A 31 -41.60 11.96 -36.43
C ALA A 31 -41.19 11.35 -37.79
N ASN A 32 -39.88 11.16 -38.02
CA ASN A 32 -39.33 10.68 -39.28
C ASN A 32 -38.60 9.33 -39.15
N CYS A 33 -38.59 8.71 -37.96
CA CYS A 33 -37.84 7.49 -37.70
C CYS A 33 -38.59 6.56 -36.74
N ASP A 34 -39.23 5.52 -37.29
CA ASP A 34 -40.05 4.56 -36.52
C ASP A 34 -39.25 3.78 -35.46
N THR A 35 -37.98 3.48 -35.73
CA THR A 35 -37.10 2.78 -34.79
C THR A 35 -36.77 3.65 -33.58
N CYS A 36 -36.51 4.94 -33.78
CA CYS A 36 -36.30 5.90 -32.69
C CYS A 36 -37.59 6.17 -31.92
N SER A 37 -38.74 6.22 -32.60
CA SER A 37 -40.06 6.43 -31.98
C SER A 37 -40.41 5.29 -31.01
N SER A 38 -40.30 4.04 -31.47
CA SER A 38 -40.57 2.86 -30.62
C SER A 38 -39.63 2.74 -29.43
N ALA A 39 -38.34 3.04 -29.62
CA ALA A 39 -37.37 3.03 -28.52
C ALA A 39 -37.62 4.15 -27.50
N TYR A 40 -38.00 5.34 -27.95
CA TYR A 40 -38.34 6.45 -27.08
C TYR A 40 -39.62 6.17 -26.26
N GLU A 41 -40.62 5.53 -26.86
CA GLU A 41 -41.82 5.07 -26.15
C GLU A 41 -41.47 4.02 -25.09
N ALA A 42 -40.66 3.02 -25.45
CA ALA A 42 -40.19 2.00 -24.51
C ALA A 42 -39.39 2.61 -23.34
N ALA A 43 -38.53 3.60 -23.62
CA ALA A 43 -37.77 4.31 -22.60
C ALA A 43 -38.67 5.10 -21.65
N GLN A 44 -39.72 5.76 -22.16
CA GLN A 44 -40.70 6.46 -21.32
C GLN A 44 -41.46 5.51 -20.39
N ILE A 45 -41.91 4.36 -20.91
CA ILE A 45 -42.61 3.35 -20.12
C ILE A 45 -41.68 2.79 -19.04
N ALA A 46 -40.45 2.43 -19.41
CA ALA A 46 -39.45 1.91 -18.46
C ALA A 46 -39.15 2.94 -17.37
N PHE A 47 -38.99 4.22 -17.73
CA PHE A 47 -38.76 5.29 -16.78
C PHE A 47 -39.93 5.46 -15.81
N ALA A 48 -41.18 5.45 -16.30
CA ALA A 48 -42.36 5.54 -15.45
C ALA A 48 -42.47 4.36 -14.47
N LEU A 49 -42.17 3.14 -14.92
CA LEU A 49 -42.14 1.95 -14.07
C LEU A 49 -41.04 2.00 -13.01
N LEU A 50 -39.84 2.47 -13.39
CA LEU A 50 -38.72 2.66 -12.47
C LEU A 50 -39.04 3.75 -11.44
N GLN A 51 -39.68 4.84 -11.86
CA GLN A 51 -40.12 5.90 -10.96
C GLN A 51 -41.10 5.38 -9.91
N GLU A 52 -42.12 4.63 -10.33
CA GLU A 52 -43.08 4.01 -9.43
C GLU A 52 -42.41 3.02 -8.48
N ARG A 53 -41.49 2.19 -8.98
CA ARG A 53 -40.72 1.26 -8.14
C ARG A 53 -39.78 1.97 -7.17
N SER A 54 -39.20 3.09 -7.56
CA SER A 54 -38.32 3.89 -6.70
C SER A 54 -39.10 4.59 -5.57
N ALA A 55 -40.39 4.89 -5.79
CA ALA A 55 -41.27 5.43 -4.77
C ALA A 55 -41.59 4.39 -3.68
N VAL A 56 -41.49 3.09 -4.00
CA VAL A 56 -41.62 2.02 -3.02
C VAL A 56 -40.31 1.91 -2.23
N SER A 57 -40.28 2.55 -1.06
CA SER A 57 -39.20 2.38 -0.10
C SER A 57 -39.24 0.96 0.48
N VAL A 58 -38.43 0.06 -0.10
CA VAL A 58 -38.20 -1.27 0.44
C VAL A 58 -37.06 -1.16 1.44
N GLU A 59 -37.37 -1.40 2.72
CA GLU A 59 -36.34 -1.44 3.74
C GLU A 59 -35.43 -2.66 3.49
N PRO A 60 -34.10 -2.47 3.39
CA PRO A 60 -33.20 -3.59 3.14
C PRO A 60 -33.26 -4.59 4.30
N SER A 61 -33.05 -5.87 4.00
CA SER A 61 -33.02 -6.91 5.04
C SER A 61 -31.98 -6.55 6.11
N PRO A 62 -32.20 -6.88 7.40
CA PRO A 62 -31.30 -6.49 8.50
C PRO A 62 -29.86 -7.01 8.37
N PHE A 63 -29.62 -8.02 7.53
CA PHE A 63 -28.29 -8.57 7.26
C PHE A 63 -27.66 -8.09 5.94
N PHE A 64 -28.33 -7.21 5.21
CA PHE A 64 -27.85 -6.72 3.91
C PHE A 64 -26.50 -6.02 4.05
N GLN A 65 -26.41 -5.07 4.99
CA GLN A 65 -25.17 -4.34 5.25
C GLN A 65 -24.03 -5.30 5.62
N THR A 66 -24.28 -6.27 6.50
CA THR A 66 -23.29 -7.25 6.91
C THR A 66 -22.80 -8.10 5.73
N ARG A 67 -23.71 -8.57 4.88
CA ARG A 67 -23.36 -9.37 3.68
C ARG A 67 -22.56 -8.56 2.67
N VAL A 68 -22.95 -7.30 2.44
CA VAL A 68 -22.23 -6.40 1.52
C VAL A 68 -20.83 -6.11 2.04
N MET A 69 -20.69 -5.79 3.33
CA MET A 69 -19.38 -5.52 3.93
C MET A 69 -18.49 -6.77 3.95
N ALA A 70 -19.06 -7.96 4.17
CA ALA A 70 -18.33 -9.20 4.06
C ALA A 70 -17.81 -9.44 2.63
N ALA A 71 -18.67 -9.26 1.62
CA ALA A 71 -18.29 -9.42 0.22
C ALA A 71 -17.23 -8.40 -0.24
N ILE A 72 -17.27 -7.17 0.27
CA ILE A 72 -16.24 -6.15 0.00
C ILE A 72 -14.90 -6.55 0.62
N ARG A 73 -14.91 -7.04 1.86
CA ARG A 73 -13.69 -7.51 2.53
C ARG A 73 -13.04 -8.67 1.80
N GLU A 74 -13.84 -9.64 1.37
CA GLU A 74 -13.38 -10.80 0.58
C GLU A 74 -12.68 -10.34 -0.71
N LYS A 75 -13.32 -9.45 -1.48
CA LYS A 75 -12.72 -8.88 -2.70
C LYS A 75 -11.44 -8.08 -2.44
N ASN A 76 -11.32 -7.42 -1.30
CA ASN A 76 -10.12 -6.67 -0.95
C ASN A 76 -8.98 -7.61 -0.52
N GLN A 77 -9.28 -8.68 0.21
CA GLN A 77 -8.29 -9.69 0.58
C GLN A 77 -7.69 -10.40 -0.63
N GLU A 78 -8.50 -10.73 -1.65
CA GLU A 78 -8.01 -11.31 -2.90
C GLU A 78 -7.02 -10.36 -3.61
N LYS A 79 -7.31 -9.06 -3.64
CA LYS A 79 -6.42 -8.05 -4.24
C LYS A 79 -5.13 -7.85 -3.45
N GLU A 80 -5.20 -7.92 -2.12
CA GLU A 80 -4.03 -7.82 -1.25
C GLU A 80 -3.10 -9.02 -1.42
N ALA A 81 -3.64 -10.23 -1.57
CA ALA A 81 -2.84 -11.43 -1.82
C ALA A 81 -2.01 -11.31 -3.12
N ASP A 82 -2.63 -10.80 -4.20
CA ASP A 82 -1.93 -10.51 -5.46
C ASP A 82 -0.88 -9.40 -5.32
N GLY A 83 -1.14 -8.39 -4.49
CA GLY A 83 -0.19 -7.33 -4.17
C GLY A 83 1.04 -7.84 -3.42
N ILE A 84 0.85 -8.69 -2.42
CA ILE A 84 1.92 -9.27 -1.60
C ILE A 84 2.82 -10.17 -2.45
N LEU A 85 2.26 -10.97 -3.36
CA LEU A 85 3.05 -11.83 -4.26
C LEU A 85 3.98 -11.02 -5.17
N LYS A 86 3.48 -9.92 -5.74
CA LYS A 86 4.28 -9.01 -6.58
C LYS A 86 5.37 -8.31 -5.77
N PHE A 87 5.04 -7.88 -4.55
CA PHE A 87 6.02 -7.28 -3.65
C PHE A 87 7.13 -8.26 -3.25
N TRP A 88 6.77 -9.53 -3.05
CA TRP A 88 7.74 -10.59 -2.72
C TRP A 88 8.68 -10.93 -3.88
N GLN A 89 8.19 -10.87 -5.12
CA GLN A 89 9.05 -10.98 -6.31
C GLN A 89 10.04 -9.82 -6.42
N ALA A 90 9.63 -8.59 -6.12
CA ALA A 90 10.53 -7.43 -6.09
C ALA A 90 11.58 -7.56 -4.96
N ALA A 91 11.17 -8.02 -3.77
CA ALA A 91 12.09 -8.26 -2.65
C ALA A 91 13.14 -9.33 -2.96
N LYS A 92 12.77 -10.38 -3.71
CA LYS A 92 13.71 -11.40 -4.20
C LYS A 92 14.82 -10.82 -5.06
N ALA A 93 14.52 -9.87 -5.96
CA ALA A 93 15.54 -9.25 -6.80
C ALA A 93 16.59 -8.50 -5.97
N LEU A 94 16.16 -7.79 -4.92
CA LEU A 94 17.08 -7.13 -3.97
C LEU A 94 17.94 -8.13 -3.19
N LEU A 95 17.36 -9.24 -2.75
CA LEU A 95 18.12 -10.30 -2.07
C LEU A 95 19.17 -10.92 -3.00
N THR A 96 18.86 -11.10 -4.29
CA THR A 96 19.84 -11.64 -5.25
C THR A 96 21.01 -10.69 -5.52
N SER A 97 20.79 -9.38 -5.54
CA SER A 97 21.87 -8.41 -5.75
C SER A 97 22.81 -8.34 -4.55
N MET A 98 22.28 -8.34 -3.32
CA MET A 98 23.12 -8.43 -2.11
C MET A 98 23.90 -9.75 -2.08
N ALA A 99 23.26 -10.88 -2.39
CA ALA A 99 23.95 -12.18 -2.43
C ALA A 99 25.09 -12.18 -3.46
N ALA A 100 24.89 -11.59 -4.65
CA ALA A 100 25.95 -11.48 -5.66
C ALA A 100 27.14 -10.63 -5.18
N VAL A 101 26.88 -9.53 -4.47
CA VAL A 101 27.95 -8.69 -3.88
C VAL A 101 28.71 -9.45 -2.80
N VAL A 102 28.03 -10.20 -1.94
CA VAL A 102 28.68 -11.04 -0.92
C VAL A 102 29.55 -12.12 -1.56
N VAL A 103 29.05 -12.79 -2.60
CA VAL A 103 29.83 -13.78 -3.36
C VAL A 103 31.05 -13.12 -4.00
N LEU A 104 30.89 -11.95 -4.62
CA LEU A 104 32.00 -11.23 -5.24
C LEU A 104 33.05 -10.82 -4.19
N LEU A 105 32.64 -10.26 -3.05
CA LEU A 105 33.53 -9.89 -1.95
C LEU A 105 34.26 -11.12 -1.40
N THR A 106 33.56 -12.22 -1.13
CA THR A 106 34.19 -13.46 -0.62
C THR A 106 35.19 -14.04 -1.62
N THR A 107 34.88 -14.05 -2.92
CA THR A 107 35.86 -14.49 -3.95
C THR A 107 37.08 -13.58 -4.01
N LEU A 108 36.89 -12.27 -3.86
CA LEU A 108 37.99 -11.31 -3.83
C LEU A 108 38.88 -11.52 -2.60
N THR A 109 38.28 -11.74 -1.42
CA THR A 109 39.00 -12.02 -0.17
C THR A 109 39.81 -13.32 -0.24
N ILE A 110 39.24 -14.37 -0.84
CA ILE A 110 39.96 -15.65 -1.03
C ILE A 110 41.11 -15.48 -2.04
N TYR A 111 40.88 -14.74 -3.12
CA TYR A 111 41.89 -14.49 -4.15
C TYR A 111 43.08 -13.70 -3.59
N THR A 112 42.83 -12.64 -2.82
CA THR A 112 43.91 -11.86 -2.19
C THR A 112 44.66 -12.67 -1.14
N ALA A 113 43.96 -13.47 -0.31
CA ALA A 113 44.59 -14.36 0.66
C ALA A 113 45.49 -15.41 0.01
N ASN A 114 45.10 -15.94 -1.16
CA ASN A 114 45.88 -16.93 -1.90
C ASN A 114 47.10 -16.32 -2.62
N THR A 115 47.11 -15.01 -2.89
CA THR A 115 48.28 -14.30 -3.41
C THR A 115 49.29 -13.90 -2.32
N SER A 116 48.90 -13.96 -1.05
CA SER A 116 49.74 -13.57 0.10
C SER A 116 50.56 -14.71 0.70
N SER A 117 50.54 -15.92 0.13
CA SER A 117 51.45 -17.01 0.49
C SER A 117 52.80 -16.90 -0.24
N THR A 118 53.43 -15.73 -0.17
CA THR A 118 54.87 -15.56 -0.39
C THR A 118 55.36 -14.55 0.64
N GLU A 119 56.39 -14.95 1.37
CA GLU A 119 56.87 -14.33 2.60
C GLU A 119 57.25 -12.84 2.48
N VAL A 120 57.21 -12.20 3.66
CA VAL A 120 58.13 -11.18 4.21
C VAL A 120 57.53 -9.78 4.51
N SER A 121 57.72 -9.46 5.78
CA SER A 121 57.92 -8.15 6.41
C SER A 121 56.73 -7.31 6.85
N GLU A 122 56.75 -7.10 8.16
CA GLU A 122 56.28 -5.91 8.87
C GLU A 122 56.34 -4.66 8.00
N SER A 123 55.17 -4.03 7.83
CA SER A 123 55.09 -2.62 7.52
C SER A 123 53.99 -2.05 8.39
N SER A 124 54.43 -1.49 9.52
CA SER A 124 53.67 -0.55 10.31
C SER A 124 53.21 0.61 9.42
N LEU A 125 51.96 0.58 9.01
CA LEU A 125 51.26 1.77 8.57
C LEU A 125 50.33 2.21 9.69
N SER A 126 50.81 3.23 10.40
CA SER A 126 50.04 4.12 11.24
C SER A 126 48.84 4.63 10.46
N PHE A 127 47.67 4.03 10.72
CA PHE A 127 46.39 4.58 10.31
C PHE A 127 45.80 5.21 11.56
N ASN A 128 45.88 6.54 11.66
CA ASN A 128 45.02 7.32 12.55
C ASN A 128 43.57 7.06 12.11
N SER A 129 43.03 5.97 12.62
CA SER A 129 41.60 5.74 12.73
C SER A 129 41.25 6.43 14.03
N ASP A 130 40.62 7.60 13.92
CA ASP A 130 39.82 8.19 14.98
C ASP A 130 38.48 7.45 14.94
N PRO A 131 38.24 6.49 15.86
CA PRO A 131 36.99 5.77 15.86
C PRO A 131 36.18 6.30 17.04
N ALA A 132 35.01 6.87 16.74
CA ALA A 132 33.96 7.00 17.73
C ALA A 132 33.63 5.64 18.41
N GLU A 133 34.12 4.50 17.88
CA GLU A 133 34.05 3.18 18.52
C GLU A 133 35.13 2.86 19.58
N ALA A 134 36.24 3.61 19.67
CA ALA A 134 37.29 3.37 20.69
C ALA A 134 36.84 3.74 22.11
N VAL A 135 35.85 4.63 22.25
CA VAL A 135 35.25 4.99 23.55
C VAL A 135 34.35 3.88 24.09
N ILE A 136 33.84 2.99 23.23
CA ILE A 136 32.88 1.95 23.65
C ILE A 136 33.60 0.70 24.19
N TYR A 137 34.81 0.38 23.72
CA TYR A 137 35.54 -0.81 24.16
C TYR A 137 36.88 -0.52 24.86
N GLY A 138 37.28 0.75 24.98
CA GLY A 138 38.55 1.18 25.56
C GLY A 138 38.57 1.41 27.07
N ARG A 139 37.63 0.87 27.85
CA ARG A 139 37.65 0.97 29.32
C ARG A 139 38.15 -0.31 29.98
N ALA A 140 39.36 -0.71 29.63
CA ALA A 140 40.14 -1.68 30.39
C ALA A 140 40.75 -0.97 31.61
N ASN A 141 39.91 -0.70 32.61
CA ASN A 141 40.24 -0.47 34.03
C ASN A 141 38.94 -0.10 34.73
N PHE A 142 38.12 -1.11 34.99
CA PHE A 142 37.19 -1.05 36.10
C PHE A 142 37.81 -1.89 37.21
N ASP A 143 38.28 -1.20 38.26
CA ASP A 143 38.14 -1.76 39.60
C ASP A 143 36.69 -2.24 39.72
N GLU A 144 36.55 -3.47 40.22
CA GLU A 144 35.32 -4.22 40.42
C GLU A 144 34.40 -3.48 41.39
N VAL A 145 33.72 -2.44 40.89
CA VAL A 145 32.55 -1.87 41.54
C VAL A 145 31.37 -2.43 40.79
N GLU A 146 30.72 -3.41 41.40
CA GLU A 146 29.48 -4.04 40.96
C GLU A 146 28.42 -2.94 40.80
N ILE A 147 28.29 -2.40 39.58
CA ILE A 147 27.24 -1.42 39.28
C ILE A 147 25.92 -2.17 39.30
N THR A 148 25.19 -2.02 40.39
CA THR A 148 23.88 -2.62 40.58
C THR A 148 22.88 -2.02 39.60
N ASN A 149 21.91 -2.84 39.17
CA ASN A 149 20.92 -2.47 38.16
C ASN A 149 20.12 -1.20 38.54
N SER A 150 20.05 -0.87 39.82
CA SER A 150 19.48 0.37 40.35
C SER A 150 20.26 1.63 39.94
N ASP A 151 21.59 1.56 39.91
CA ASP A 151 22.45 2.71 39.59
C ASP A 151 22.50 3.00 38.09
N ALA A 152 22.37 1.95 37.26
CA ALA A 152 22.23 2.11 35.82
C ALA A 152 20.89 2.75 35.43
N LEU A 153 19.83 2.47 36.19
CA LEU A 153 18.49 3.00 35.92
C LEU A 153 18.35 4.45 36.39
N SER A 154 18.99 4.86 37.50
CA SER A 154 18.96 6.23 37.98
C SER A 154 19.70 7.20 37.05
N ASP A 155 20.83 6.79 36.49
CA ASP A 155 21.64 7.63 35.60
C ASP A 155 20.97 7.84 34.22
N ILE A 156 20.23 6.84 33.72
CA ILE A 156 19.54 6.92 32.42
C ILE A 156 18.23 7.72 32.53
N TYR A 157 17.49 7.57 33.63
CA TYR A 157 16.17 8.19 33.77
C TYR A 157 16.15 9.42 34.67
N GLY A 158 17.27 9.79 35.31
CA GLY A 158 17.37 10.93 36.22
C GLY A 158 16.43 10.82 37.42
N ILE A 159 16.08 9.59 37.81
CA ILE A 159 15.17 9.33 38.91
C ILE A 159 16.03 9.13 40.15
N ASP A 160 16.13 10.19 40.95
CA ASP A 160 16.61 10.08 42.33
C ASP A 160 15.61 9.22 43.09
N LEU A 161 15.92 7.93 43.24
CA LEU A 161 15.20 7.07 44.17
C LEU A 161 15.67 7.47 45.58
N GLU A 162 15.03 8.50 46.14
CA GLU A 162 15.09 8.76 47.57
C GLU A 162 14.70 7.47 48.30
N ASP A 163 15.62 6.94 49.09
CA ASP A 163 15.42 5.83 50.00
C ASP A 163 14.16 6.07 50.85
N SER A 164 13.05 5.44 50.45
CA SER A 164 11.89 5.25 51.32
C SER A 164 12.19 4.06 52.22
N ASP A 165 13.13 4.28 53.15
CA ASP A 165 13.36 3.39 54.27
C ASP A 165 12.15 3.49 55.21
N GLY A 166 11.25 2.52 55.08
CA GLY A 166 10.19 2.28 56.02
C GLY A 166 10.77 1.80 57.35
N LYS A 167 10.86 2.70 58.34
CA LYS A 167 10.67 2.35 59.75
C LYS A 167 10.21 3.54 60.60
#